data_AF-A0A820QJA7-F1
#
_entry.id   AF-A0A820QJA7-F1
#
_cell.length_a   1.000
_cell.length_b   1.000
_cell.length_c   1.000
_cell.angle_alpha   90.00
_cell.angle_beta   90.00
_cell.angle_gamma   90.00
#
_symmetry.space_group_name_H-M   'P 1'
#
loop_
_entity.id
_entity.type
_entity.pdbx_description
1 polymer ?
#
loop_
_entity_poly.entity_id
_entity_poly.type
_entity_poly.pdbx_seq_one_letter_code
_entity_poly.pdbx_strand_id
1 'polypeptide(L)' 'MAGRLTRGFFHRDLSGIEAEKLLQEKSIPSSFLVRPSTTKSDAYVLSVRRANGEITHIRIQRTNDGFDLGERQECF' A
#
# COMPACT_ATOMS: atom_id res chain seq x y z
N MET A 1 3.73 9.64 -24.92
CA MET A 1 3.74 8.69 -23.78
C MET A 1 2.72 9.16 -22.76
N ALA A 2 1.50 8.62 -22.79
CA ALA A 2 0.45 9.06 -21.88
C ALA A 2 0.82 8.67 -20.45
N GLY A 3 1.13 9.66 -19.61
CA GLY A 3 1.31 9.48 -18.18
C GLY A 3 0.04 8.82 -17.63
N ARG A 4 0.16 7.57 -17.22
CA ARG A 4 -0.91 6.80 -16.59
C ARG A 4 -1.43 7.64 -15.43
N LEU A 5 -2.73 7.93 -15.40
CA LEU A 5 -3.38 8.65 -14.30
C LEU A 5 -3.26 7.84 -13.00
N THR A 6 -2.09 7.85 -12.35
CA THR A 6 -1.95 7.46 -10.95
C THR A 6 -2.19 8.74 -10.17
N ARG A 7 -3.45 8.99 -9.80
CA ARG A 7 -3.80 9.87 -8.68
C ARG A 7 -2.79 9.56 -7.57
N GLY A 8 -1.93 10.52 -7.21
CA GLY A 8 -0.50 10.36 -6.81
C GLY A 8 -0.09 9.37 -5.71
N PHE A 9 -1.00 8.53 -5.22
CA PHE A 9 -0.81 7.54 -4.17
C PHE A 9 -1.37 6.16 -4.51
N PHE A 10 -2.12 5.97 -5.62
CA PHE A 10 -2.70 4.66 -5.99
C PHE A 10 -1.96 4.00 -7.16
N HIS A 11 -1.47 2.78 -6.91
CA HIS A 11 -0.70 1.98 -7.86
C HIS A 11 -1.42 0.67 -8.15
N ARG A 12 -1.91 0.50 -9.39
CA ARG A 12 -2.73 -0.66 -9.81
C ARG A 12 -1.98 -1.99 -9.90
N ASP A 13 -0.67 -1.93 -10.04
CA ASP A 13 0.18 -3.08 -10.32
C ASP A 13 1.49 -2.85 -9.58
N LEU A 14 1.46 -3.14 -8.29
CA LEU A 14 2.57 -2.91 -7.38
C LEU A 14 2.53 -3.99 -6.31
N SER A 15 3.62 -4.72 -6.14
CA SER A 15 3.79 -5.70 -5.08
C SER A 15 4.18 -5.05 -3.74
N GLY A 16 4.19 -5.84 -2.66
CA GLY A 16 4.70 -5.39 -1.35
C GLY A 16 6.16 -4.97 -1.42
N ILE A 17 7.01 -5.78 -2.04
CA ILE A 17 8.45 -5.54 -2.18
C ILE A 17 8.72 -4.25 -2.98
N GLU A 18 8.01 -4.05 -4.09
CA GLU A 18 8.14 -2.82 -4.88
C GLU A 18 7.65 -1.59 -4.11
N ALA A 19 6.60 -1.73 -3.30
CA ALA A 19 6.13 -0.67 -2.42
C ALA A 19 7.17 -0.28 -1.39
N GLU A 20 7.84 -1.26 -0.77
CA GLU A 20 8.91 -0.98 0.18
C GLU A 20 10.06 -0.22 -0.46
N LYS A 21 10.52 -0.68 -1.63
CA LYS A 21 11.59 -0.03 -2.38
C LYS A 21 11.23 1.42 -2.73
N LEU A 22 10.03 1.67 -3.24
CA LEU A 22 9.57 3.04 -3.57
C LEU A 22 9.50 3.95 -2.33
N LEU A 23 9.01 3.44 -1.20
CA LEU A 23 8.91 4.20 0.03
C LEU A 23 10.28 4.47 0.66
N GLN A 24 11.24 3.55 0.53
CA GLN A 24 12.62 3.73 0.94
C GLN A 24 13.32 4.79 0.08
N GLU A 25 13.24 4.66 -1.25
CA GLU A 25 13.86 5.57 -2.22
C GLU A 25 13.39 7.01 -2.09
N LYS A 26 12.09 7.24 -1.83
CA LYS A 26 11.56 8.60 -1.69
C LYS A 26 12.10 9.35 -0.46
N SER A 27 12.65 8.66 0.54
CA SER A 27 13.24 9.24 1.77
C SER A 27 12.35 10.21 2.57
N ILE A 28 11.04 10.29 2.27
CA ILE A 28 10.10 11.17 2.96
C ILE A 28 9.40 10.38 4.08
N PRO A 29 9.59 10.75 5.36
CA PRO A 29 8.83 10.17 6.47
C PRO A 29 7.33 10.36 6.27
N SER A 30 6.53 9.39 6.70
CA SER A 30 5.06 9.41 6.53
C SER A 30 4.57 9.37 5.08
N SER A 31 5.43 9.01 4.12
CA SER A 31 5.00 8.68 2.77
C SER A 31 4.16 7.40 2.77
N PHE A 32 3.16 7.37 1.89
CA PHE A 32 2.24 6.24 1.77
C PHE A 32 1.87 6.00 0.32
N LEU A 33 1.41 4.79 0.04
CA LEU A 33 0.76 4.41 -1.21
C LEU A 33 -0.26 3.32 -0.96
N VAL A 34 -1.21 3.20 -1.88
CA VAL A 34 -2.24 2.16 -1.90
C VAL A 34 -2.02 1.29 -3.13
N ARG A 35 -2.05 -0.03 -2.92
CA ARG A 35 -1.92 -1.05 -3.97
C ARG A 35 -2.98 -2.14 -3.81
N PRO A 36 -3.35 -2.88 -4.86
CA PRO A 36 -4.06 -4.14 -4.70
C PRO A 36 -3.27 -5.13 -3.82
N SER A 37 -3.98 -5.95 -3.06
CA SER A 37 -3.40 -7.05 -2.30
C SER A 37 -2.96 -8.15 -3.26
N THR A 38 -1.70 -8.58 -3.18
CA THR A 38 -1.16 -9.67 -4.01
C THR A 38 -1.63 -11.04 -3.53
N THR A 39 -2.07 -11.14 -2.27
CA THR A 39 -2.49 -12.38 -1.61
C THR A 39 -4.01 -12.56 -1.57
N LYS A 40 -4.79 -11.51 -1.83
CA LYS A 40 -6.27 -11.53 -1.79
C LYS A 40 -6.82 -10.58 -2.84
N SER A 41 -7.52 -11.13 -3.84
CA SER A 41 -7.95 -10.40 -5.05
C SER A 41 -8.99 -9.29 -4.81
N ASP A 42 -9.74 -9.35 -3.71
CA ASP A 42 -10.76 -8.34 -3.35
C ASP A 42 -10.33 -7.50 -2.13
N ALA A 43 -9.03 -7.30 -1.96
CA ALA A 43 -8.48 -6.45 -0.91
C ALA A 43 -7.47 -5.46 -1.47
N TYR A 44 -7.34 -4.34 -0.76
CA TYR A 44 -6.28 -3.36 -1.00
C TYR A 44 -5.31 -3.38 0.17
N VAL A 45 -4.12 -2.81 -0.05
CA VAL A 45 -3.09 -2.65 0.97
C VAL A 45 -2.63 -1.21 0.97
N LEU A 46 -2.71 -0.57 2.13
CA LEU A 46 -2.06 0.69 2.42
C LEU A 46 -0.66 0.41 2.94
N SER A 47 0.35 0.81 2.17
CA SER A 47 1.75 0.71 2.54
C SER A 47 2.22 2.08 3.05
N VAL A 48 2.71 2.13 4.29
CA VAL A 48 3.08 3.39 4.97
C VAL A 48 4.49 3.30 5.52
N ARG A 49 5.31 4.31 5.24
CA ARG A 49 6.60 4.52 5.90
C ARG A 49 6.41 5.28 7.21
N ARG A 50 6.74 4.64 8.32
CA ARG A 50 6.66 5.22 9.67
C ARG A 50 7.83 6.17 9.92
N ALA A 51 7.70 6.98 10.98
CA ALA A 51 8.73 7.94 11.39
C ALA A 51 10.06 7.25 11.80
N ASN A 52 9.99 6.01 12.30
CA ASN A 52 11.16 5.19 12.62
C ASN A 52 11.82 4.55 11.37
N GLY A 53 11.32 4.83 10.16
CA GLY A 53 11.83 4.26 8.90
C GLY A 53 11.25 2.90 8.55
N GLU A 54 10.48 2.28 9.44
CA GLU A 54 9.81 1.00 9.21
C GLU A 54 8.67 1.15 8.20
N ILE A 55 8.48 0.15 7.34
CA ILE A 55 7.34 0.09 6.45
C ILE A 55 6.31 -0.88 7.00
N THR A 56 5.06 -0.42 7.01
CA THR A 56 3.91 -1.20 7.48
C THR A 56 2.91 -1.38 6.37
N HIS A 57 2.42 -2.60 6.21
CA HIS A 57 1.35 -2.95 5.28
C HIS A 57 0.06 -3.19 6.07
N ILE A 58 -0.97 -2.40 5.75
CA ILE A 58 -2.29 -2.48 6.38
C ILE A 58 -3.27 -2.91 5.30
N ARG A 59 -3.87 -4.09 5.48
CA ARG A 59 -4.89 -4.58 4.54
C ARG A 59 -6.20 -3.85 4.77
N ILE A 60 -6.77 -3.35 3.67
CA ILE A 60 -8.11 -2.77 3.59
C ILE A 60 -9.01 -3.82 2.97
N GLN A 61 -10.05 -4.24 3.71
CA GLN A 61 -11.00 -5.23 3.24
C GLN A 61 -12.39 -4.62 3.16
N ARG A 62 -13.16 -4.98 2.13
CA ARG A 62 -14.56 -4.60 2.05
C ARG A 62 -15.38 -5.50 2.97
N THR A 63 -16.26 -4.89 3.74
CA THR A 63 -17.26 -5.57 4.57
C THR A 63 -18.66 -5.21 4.09
N ASN A 64 -19.68 -5.90 4.61
CA ASN A 64 -21.07 -5.61 4.27
C ASN A 64 -21.49 -4.18 4.68
N ASP A 65 -20.81 -3.60 5.67
CA ASP A 65 -21.08 -2.28 6.23
C ASP A 65 -20.10 -1.19 5.74
N GLY A 66 -19.15 -1.52 4.85
CA GLY A 66 -18.19 -0.55 4.30
C GLY A 66 -16.79 -1.11 4.07
N PHE A 67 -15.79 -0.48 4.69
CA PHE A 67 -14.38 -0.88 4.61
C PHE A 67 -13.77 -0.94 6.00
N ASP A 68 -13.16 -2.08 6.33
CA ASP A 68 -12.43 -2.26 7.57
C ASP A 68 -10.92 -2.27 7.32
N LEU A 69 -10.20 -1.71 8.30
CA LEU A 69 -8.74 -1.76 8.37
C LEU A 69 -8.36 -2.96 9.25
N GLY A 70 -7.76 -3.98 8.63
CA GLY A 70 -7.26 -5.14 9.38
C GLY A 70 -6.02 -4.80 10.21
N GLU A 71 -5.72 -5.63 11.21
CA GLU A 71 -4.41 -5.61 11.87
C GLU A 71 -3.30 -5.90 10.86
N ARG A 72 -2.07 -5.46 11.18
CA ARG A 72 -0.87 -5.56 10.34
C ARG A 72 -0.76 -6.95 9.71
N GLN A 73 -1.14 -7.05 8.44
CA GLN A 73 -1.10 -8.28 7.66
C GLN A 73 -0.67 -7.93 6.25
N GLU A 74 0.63 -8.03 6.01
CA GLU A 74 1.18 -9.04 5.09
C GLU A 74 2.51 -9.50 5.71
N CYS A 75 2.65 -10.81 5.96
CA CYS A 75 3.96 -11.44 6.04
C CYS A 75 4.38 -11.73 4.59
N PHE A 76 5.61 -11.37 4.26
CA PHE A 76 6.22 -11.58 2.95
C PHE A 76 6.43 -13.06 2.65
#